data_AF-A0A7X1KYW2-F1
#
_entry.id   AF-A0A7X1KYW2-F1
#
_cell.length_a   1.000
_cell.length_b   1.000
_cell.length_c   1.000
_cell.angle_alpha   90.00
_cell.angle_beta   90.00
_cell.angle_gamma   90.00
#
_symmetry.space_group_name_H-M   'P 1'
#
loop_
_entity.id
_entity.type
_entity.pdbx_description
1 polymer ?
#
loop_
_entity_poly.entity_id
_entity_poly.type
_entity_poly.pdbx_seq_one_letter_code
_entity_poly.pdbx_strand_id
1 'polypeptide(L)'
;MTKSNPYNTDPDVFALFEKALPKQGMFLIDDVLTRDLKVVSRSRDDQIEYSFIKSYGKNPGQVDFKVFIEGSRWGDLNGRLFDDISGLAAALRSRGLQHVQL
;
A
#
# COMPACT_ATOMS: atom_id res chain seq x y z
N MET A 1 4.48 19.37 -9.53
CA MET A 1 3.42 19.25 -8.51
C MET A 1 2.47 18.15 -8.95
N THR A 2 2.61 16.94 -8.40
CA THR A 2 1.62 15.86 -8.58
C THR A 2 0.31 16.34 -7.97
N LYS A 3 -0.74 16.51 -8.77
CA LYS A 3 -2.08 16.85 -8.26
C LYS A 3 -2.48 15.77 -7.26
N SER A 4 -2.81 16.16 -6.03
CA SER A 4 -3.38 15.24 -5.05
C SER A 4 -4.62 14.62 -5.67
N ASN A 5 -4.64 13.30 -5.80
CA ASN A 5 -5.78 12.57 -6.28
C ASN A 5 -6.95 12.83 -5.31
N PRO A 6 -8.08 13.42 -5.74
CA PRO A 6 -9.19 13.80 -4.85
C PRO A 6 -9.75 12.62 -4.04
N TYR A 7 -9.50 11.38 -4.49
CA TYR A 7 -9.87 10.16 -3.78
C TYR A 7 -9.08 9.89 -2.49
N ASN A 8 -7.84 10.39 -2.35
CA ASN A 8 -7.12 10.26 -1.08
C ASN A 8 -7.70 11.16 0.02
N THR A 9 -8.59 12.08 -0.35
CA THR A 9 -9.30 13.01 0.54
C THR A 9 -10.80 12.73 0.62
N ASP A 10 -11.28 11.64 0.01
CA ASP A 10 -12.69 11.26 0.03
C ASP A 10 -13.06 10.66 1.41
N PRO A 11 -13.99 11.28 2.16
CA PRO A 11 -14.35 10.83 3.50
C PRO A 11 -15.03 9.45 3.53
N ASP A 12 -15.75 9.06 2.47
CA ASP A 12 -16.42 7.75 2.42
C ASP A 12 -15.40 6.62 2.23
N VAL A 13 -14.37 6.89 1.43
CA VAL A 13 -13.23 5.97 1.23
C VAL A 13 -12.42 5.83 2.51
N PHE A 14 -12.20 6.93 3.24
CA PHE A 14 -11.52 6.87 4.55
C PHE A 14 -12.30 6.01 5.55
N ALA A 15 -13.62 6.21 5.68
CA ALA A 15 -14.46 5.43 6.59
C ALA A 15 -14.46 3.92 6.25
N LEU A 16 -14.39 3.58 4.95
CA LEU A 16 -14.23 2.20 4.50
C LEU A 16 -12.92 1.58 5.02
N PHE A 17 -11.81 2.32 4.93
CA PHE A 17 -10.52 1.85 5.44
C PHE A 17 -10.50 1.70 6.96
N GLU A 18 -11.11 2.63 7.69
CA GLU A 18 -11.26 2.50 9.15
C GLU A 18 -12.03 1.25 9.55
N LYS A 19 -13.12 0.94 8.83
CA LYS A 19 -13.90 -0.27 9.07
C LYS A 19 -13.12 -1.54 8.72
N ALA A 20 -12.35 -1.52 7.62
CA ALA A 20 -11.56 -2.67 7.16
C ALA A 20 -10.33 -2.93 8.04
N LEU A 21 -9.79 -1.90 8.70
CA LEU A 21 -8.57 -1.98 9.53
C LEU A 21 -8.87 -1.63 11.00
N PRO A 22 -9.69 -2.42 11.70
CA PRO A 22 -10.17 -2.09 13.05
C PRO A 22 -9.10 -2.22 14.14
N LYS A 23 -7.91 -2.77 13.83
CA LYS A 23 -6.83 -3.00 14.80
C LYS A 23 -5.48 -2.60 14.22
N GLN A 24 -4.60 -2.15 15.11
CA GLN A 24 -3.22 -1.85 14.80
C GLN A 24 -2.50 -3.06 14.19
N GLY A 25 -1.53 -2.78 13.31
CA GLY A 25 -0.76 -3.82 12.64
C GLY A 25 -1.51 -4.53 11.51
N MET A 26 -2.69 -4.05 11.14
CA MET A 26 -3.39 -4.47 9.93
C MET A 26 -3.00 -3.61 8.74
N PHE A 27 -3.01 -4.21 7.56
CA PHE A 27 -2.87 -3.50 6.30
C PHE A 27 -3.73 -4.12 5.20
N LEU A 28 -4.01 -3.35 4.17
CA LEU A 28 -4.59 -3.79 2.91
C LEU A 28 -3.87 -3.11 1.75
N ILE A 29 -4.04 -3.67 0.56
CA ILE A 29 -3.55 -3.06 -0.68
C ILE A 29 -4.78 -2.52 -1.43
N ASP A 30 -4.80 -1.21 -1.66
CA ASP A 30 -5.82 -0.56 -2.49
C ASP A 30 -5.29 -0.54 -3.93
N ASP A 31 -5.72 -1.51 -4.73
CA ASP A 31 -5.34 -1.75 -6.13
C ASP A 31 -6.44 -1.39 -7.14
N VAL A 32 -7.47 -0.67 -6.70
CA VAL A 32 -8.55 -0.20 -7.57
C VAL A 32 -7.96 0.63 -8.71
N LEU A 33 -8.21 0.19 -9.95
CA LEU A 33 -7.58 0.72 -11.18
C LEU A 33 -7.74 2.23 -11.41
N THR A 34 -8.70 2.88 -10.74
CA THR A 34 -8.94 4.33 -10.82
C THR A 34 -8.18 5.13 -9.74
N ARG A 35 -7.43 4.45 -8.87
CA ARG A 35 -6.75 5.02 -7.71
C ARG A 35 -5.24 4.79 -7.79
N ASP A 36 -4.50 5.60 -7.04
CA ASP A 36 -3.08 5.35 -6.84
C ASP A 36 -2.91 4.07 -6.02
N LEU A 37 -2.18 3.11 -6.57
CA LEU A 37 -1.84 1.86 -5.91
C LEU A 37 -1.10 2.16 -4.60
N LYS A 38 -1.63 1.69 -3.48
CA LYS A 38 -1.07 2.01 -2.15
C LYS A 38 -1.31 0.89 -1.16
N VAL A 39 -0.44 0.85 -0.16
CA VAL A 39 -0.70 0.16 1.10
C VAL A 39 -1.42 1.11 2.03
N VAL A 40 -2.55 0.66 2.56
CA VAL A 40 -3.28 1.33 3.64
C VAL A 40 -3.06 0.51 4.91
N SER A 41 -2.64 1.15 6.00
CA SER A 41 -2.30 0.45 7.24
C SER A 41 -2.83 1.18 8.47
N ARG A 42 -3.21 0.43 9.51
CA ARG A 42 -3.47 1.00 10.85
C ARG A 42 -2.17 1.00 11.64
N SER A 43 -1.66 2.19 11.93
CA SER A 43 -0.38 2.39 12.63
C SER A 43 -0.48 2.07 14.12
N ARG A 44 0.66 2.16 14.83
CA ARG A 44 0.73 1.96 16.29
C ARG A 44 0.05 3.08 17.08
N ASP A 45 -0.11 4.24 16.48
CA ASP A 45 -0.84 5.37 17.06
C ASP A 45 -2.33 5.35 16.69
N ASP A 46 -2.80 4.21 16.19
CA ASP A 46 -4.18 3.96 15.78
C ASP A 46 -4.66 4.92 14.66
N GLN A 47 -3.74 5.34 13.79
CA GLN A 47 -4.04 6.18 12.64
C GLN A 47 -4.07 5.36 11.36
N ILE A 48 -4.90 5.76 10.39
CA ILE A 48 -4.84 5.25 9.03
C ILE A 48 -3.69 5.96 8.31
N GLU A 49 -2.75 5.18 7.79
CA GLU A 49 -1.59 5.67 7.06
C GLU A 49 -1.55 5.10 5.65
N TYR A 50 -1.20 5.95 4.68
CA TYR A 50 -1.04 5.60 3.29
C TYR A 50 0.43 5.50 2.91
N SER A 51 0.77 4.51 2.10
CA SER A 51 2.10 4.39 1.51
C SER A 51 1.99 3.96 0.07
N PHE A 52 2.42 4.83 -0.84
CA PHE A 52 2.29 4.59 -2.26
C PHE A 52 3.19 3.43 -2.71
N ILE A 53 2.62 2.61 -3.58
CA ILE A 53 3.34 1.59 -4.32
C ILE A 53 3.63 2.16 -5.69
N LYS A 54 4.90 2.15 -6.05
CA LYS A 54 5.38 2.55 -7.38
C LYS A 54 5.80 1.34 -8.16
N SER A 55 5.84 1.48 -9.48
CA SER A 55 6.36 0.49 -10.40
C SER A 55 7.64 0.97 -11.07
N TYR A 56 8.48 0.01 -11.42
CA TYR A 56 9.62 0.16 -12.31
C TYR A 56 9.36 -0.71 -13.55
N GLY A 57 9.68 -0.20 -14.75
CA GLY A 57 9.41 -0.88 -16.02
C GLY A 57 8.17 -0.33 -16.75
N LYS A 58 8.06 -0.59 -18.06
CA LYS A 58 7.05 0.04 -18.92
C LYS A 58 5.65 -0.52 -18.75
N ASN A 59 5.47 -1.82 -18.47
CA ASN A 59 4.15 -2.47 -18.35
C ASN A 59 4.14 -3.69 -17.40
N PRO A 60 3.04 -3.94 -16.67
CA PRO A 60 2.82 -5.20 -15.95
C PRO A 60 2.96 -6.42 -16.87
N GLY A 61 3.67 -7.46 -16.42
CA GLY A 61 3.89 -8.70 -17.19
C GLY A 61 5.08 -8.68 -18.16
N GLN A 62 5.81 -7.56 -18.25
CA GLN A 62 7.13 -7.56 -18.89
C GLN A 62 8.20 -8.04 -17.90
N VAL A 63 9.27 -8.66 -18.41
CA VAL A 63 10.36 -9.28 -17.60
C VAL A 63 10.95 -8.31 -16.57
N ASP A 64 10.98 -7.01 -16.89
CA ASP A 64 11.56 -5.97 -16.04
C ASP A 64 10.54 -5.24 -15.16
N PHE A 65 9.26 -5.65 -15.15
CA PHE A 65 8.27 -5.06 -14.27
C PHE A 65 8.59 -5.40 -12.81
N LYS A 66 8.69 -4.37 -11.98
CA LYS A 66 8.84 -4.50 -10.52
C LYS A 66 7.93 -3.51 -9.82
N VAL A 67 7.58 -3.80 -8.58
CA VAL A 67 6.91 -2.86 -7.68
C VAL A 67 7.73 -2.62 -6.44
N PHE A 68 7.56 -1.46 -5.83
CA PHE A 68 8.18 -1.13 -4.55
C PHE A 68 7.32 -0.15 -3.76
N ILE A 69 7.49 -0.15 -2.44
CA ILE A 69 6.80 0.77 -1.54
C ILE A 69 7.76 1.88 -1.12
N GLU A 70 7.25 3.11 -1.03
CA GLU A 70 7.99 4.25 -0.50
C GLU A 70 7.56 4.62 0.91
N GLY A 71 8.54 5.01 1.72
CA GLY A 71 8.35 5.56 3.06
C GLY A 71 9.42 5.06 4.00
N SER A 72 10.14 5.97 4.66
CA SER A 72 11.23 5.62 5.60
C SER A 72 10.79 4.70 6.74
N ARG A 73 9.51 4.75 7.14
CA ARG A 73 8.90 3.84 8.12
C ARG A 73 9.04 2.36 7.74
N TRP A 74 9.21 2.09 6.44
CA TRP A 74 9.37 0.75 5.90
C TRP A 74 10.81 0.23 5.94
N GLY A 75 11.79 0.90 6.54
CA GLY A 75 13.13 0.34 6.77
C GLY A 75 13.73 -0.34 5.53
N ASP A 76 14.11 -1.62 5.64
CA ASP A 76 14.69 -2.41 4.54
C ASP A 76 13.72 -2.75 3.38
N LEU A 77 12.41 -2.51 3.53
CA LEU A 77 11.45 -2.65 2.43
C LEU A 77 11.28 -1.35 1.63
N ASN A 78 11.73 -0.21 2.15
CA ASN A 78 11.63 1.07 1.45
C ASN A 78 12.47 1.04 0.16
N GLY A 79 11.83 1.18 -0.99
CA GLY A 79 12.50 1.11 -2.29
C GLY A 79 12.96 -0.29 -2.72
N ARG A 80 12.67 -1.33 -1.94
CA ARG A 80 12.98 -2.71 -2.31
C ARG A 80 12.06 -3.14 -3.45
N LEU A 81 12.67 -3.67 -4.52
CA LEU A 81 11.95 -4.16 -5.70
C LEU A 81 11.39 -5.56 -5.45
N PHE A 82 10.14 -5.75 -5.84
CA PHE A 82 9.40 -7.02 -5.84
C PHE A 82 8.89 -7.32 -7.24
N ASP A 83 8.73 -8.60 -7.58
CA ASP A 83 8.23 -9.03 -8.89
C ASP A 83 6.78 -8.58 -9.12
N ASP A 84 5.97 -8.57 -8.07
CA ASP A 84 4.58 -8.17 -8.12
C ASP A 84 4.06 -7.70 -6.74
N ILE A 85 2.79 -7.29 -6.71
CA ILE A 85 2.08 -6.83 -5.52
C ILE A 85 2.00 -7.94 -4.46
N SER A 86 1.90 -9.21 -4.87
CA SER A 86 1.80 -10.35 -3.95
C SER A 86 3.11 -10.58 -3.21
N GLY A 87 4.26 -10.42 -3.88
CA GLY A 87 5.59 -10.43 -3.27
C GLY A 87 5.76 -9.32 -2.23
N LEU A 88 5.30 -8.11 -2.55
CA LEU A 88 5.29 -6.99 -1.59
C LEU A 88 4.39 -7.32 -0.38
N ALA A 89 3.18 -7.83 -0.61
CA ALA A 89 2.25 -8.20 0.47
C ALA A 89 2.85 -9.29 1.40
N ALA A 90 3.52 -10.28 0.82
CA ALA A 90 4.19 -11.34 1.57
C ALA A 90 5.34 -10.81 2.45
N ALA A 91 6.09 -9.81 1.96
CA ALA A 91 7.14 -9.15 2.74
C ALA A 91 6.57 -8.35 3.92
N LEU A 92 5.46 -7.64 3.72
CA LEU A 92 4.75 -6.94 4.79
C LEU A 92 4.21 -7.90 5.86
N ARG A 93 3.67 -9.04 5.45
CA ARG A 93 3.24 -10.11 6.36
C ARG A 93 4.40 -10.69 7.16
N SER A 94 5.56 -10.88 6.53
CA SER A 94 6.77 -11.37 7.19
C SER A 94 7.29 -10.42 8.28
N ARG A 95 6.89 -9.14 8.25
CA ARG A 95 7.14 -8.16 9.30
C ARG A 95 6.14 -8.17 10.45
N GLY A 96 5.18 -9.10 10.44
CA GLY A 96 4.15 -9.23 11.47
C GLY A 96 2.91 -8.38 11.23
N LEU A 97 2.74 -7.82 10.02
CA LEU A 97 1.49 -7.14 9.67
C LEU A 97 0.44 -8.15 9.19
N GLN A 98 -0.80 -7.97 9.61
CA GLN A 98 -1.93 -8.78 9.17
C GLN A 98 -2.51 -8.19 7.88
N HIS A 99 -2.52 -8.97 6.79
CA HIS A 99 -3.15 -8.58 5.54
C HIS A 99 -4.66 -8.77 5.62
N VAL A 100 -5.42 -7.76 5.20
CA VAL A 100 -6.88 -7.76 5.05
C VAL A 100 -7.21 -7.53 3.58
N GLN A 101 -8.22 -8.24 3.06
CA GLN A 101 -8.78 -7.99 1.74
C GLN A 101 -10.03 -7.13 1.88
N LEU A 102 -10.20 -6.18 0.96
CA LEU A 102 -11.35 -5.29 0.87
C LEU A 102 -12.34 -5.81 -0.17
#